data_AF-A0A655DQE5-F1
#
_entry.id   AF-A0A655DQE5-F1
#
_cell.length_a   1.000
_cell.length_b   1.000
_cell.length_c   1.000
_cell.angle_alpha   90.00
_cell.angle_beta   90.00
_cell.angle_gamma   90.00
#
_symmetry.space_group_name_H-M   'P 1'
#
loop_
_entity.id
_entity.type
_entity.pdbx_description
1 polymer ?
#
loop_
_entity_poly.entity_id
_entity_poly.type
_entity_poly.pdbx_seq_one_letter_code
_entity_poly.pdbx_strand_id
1 'polypeptide(L)'
;MTPAPAAGSYRLTTKFIAVGQKALSSLNIIHVAAPHLEALNLATGETVNFSSREDDHAILIYKLEPTTGMLRTRAYIGQHMPLYCSAMGKIYMAFGQPDYVASYWESHKDQIQPLTRNTITDLPAMYDELAQIRETSMAMDREENELGVSCIAVPVFDIHHRVPYAISISLSTSRLKQIGEKNLLKPLRETAQAISNELGFTVRE
;
A
#
# COMPACT_ATOMS: atom_id res chain seq x y z
N MET A 1 -4.11 -12.96 33.49
CA MET A 1 -5.04 -14.08 33.29
C MET A 1 -5.93 -14.22 34.51
N THR A 2 -7.11 -14.81 34.39
CA THR A 2 -8.03 -15.08 35.51
C THR A 2 -8.64 -16.47 35.30
N PRO A 3 -9.02 -17.22 36.36
CA PRO A 3 -9.68 -18.51 36.20
C PRO A 3 -10.91 -18.41 35.30
N ALA A 4 -11.07 -19.36 34.39
CA ALA A 4 -12.26 -19.51 33.57
C ALA A 4 -13.22 -20.55 34.21
N PRO A 5 -14.50 -20.60 33.79
CA PRO A 5 -15.53 -21.42 34.45
C PRO A 5 -15.23 -22.94 34.46
N ALA A 6 -14.44 -23.44 33.51
CA ALA A 6 -14.04 -24.83 33.49
C ALA A 6 -12.84 -25.08 34.42
N ALA A 7 -12.85 -26.19 35.15
CA ALA A 7 -11.77 -26.55 36.08
C ALA A 7 -10.42 -26.62 35.36
N GLY A 8 -9.40 -25.95 35.90
CA GLY A 8 -8.06 -25.87 35.31
C GLY A 8 -7.92 -24.92 34.11
N SER A 9 -8.99 -24.24 33.70
CA SER A 9 -8.95 -23.29 32.59
C SER A 9 -8.68 -21.85 33.06
N TYR A 10 -7.96 -21.09 32.23
CA TYR A 10 -7.69 -19.67 32.46
C TYR A 10 -8.10 -18.87 31.22
N ARG A 11 -8.58 -17.65 31.43
CA ARG A 11 -8.85 -16.69 30.36
C ARG A 11 -7.99 -15.44 30.52
N LEU A 12 -7.71 -14.78 29.40
CA LEU A 12 -7.14 -13.44 29.42
C LEU A 12 -8.13 -12.47 30.06
N THR A 13 -7.60 -11.51 30.81
CA THR A 13 -8.40 -10.41 31.36
C THR A 13 -8.45 -9.27 30.35
N THR A 14 -9.46 -8.42 30.44
CA THR A 14 -9.58 -7.21 29.61
C THR A 14 -8.40 -6.24 29.79
N LYS A 15 -7.58 -6.39 30.84
CA LYS A 15 -6.32 -5.66 31.00
C LYS A 15 -5.37 -5.84 29.81
N PHE A 16 -5.38 -7.01 29.16
CA PHE A 16 -4.58 -7.24 27.94
C PHE A 16 -5.06 -6.41 26.75
N ILE A 17 -6.37 -6.14 26.66
CA ILE A 17 -6.92 -5.26 25.61
C ILE A 17 -6.37 -3.84 25.80
N ALA A 18 -6.38 -3.33 27.03
CA ALA A 18 -5.84 -1.99 27.32
C ALA A 18 -4.34 -1.87 27.01
N VAL A 19 -3.55 -2.92 27.31
CA VAL A 19 -2.12 -2.97 26.96
C VAL A 19 -1.94 -3.02 25.44
N GLY A 20 -2.69 -3.85 24.74
CA GLY A 20 -2.65 -3.96 23.27
C GLY A 20 -3.05 -2.66 22.58
N GLN A 21 -4.13 -2.01 23.03
CA GLN A 21 -4.55 -0.70 22.53
C GLN A 21 -3.48 0.36 22.73
N LYS A 22 -2.85 0.40 23.91
CA LYS A 22 -1.77 1.34 24.18
C LYS A 22 -0.56 1.08 23.28
N ALA A 23 -0.15 -0.19 23.14
CA ALA A 23 0.95 -0.58 22.25
C ALA A 23 0.68 -0.15 20.80
N LEU A 24 -0.51 -0.44 20.27
CA LEU A 24 -0.93 -0.02 18.92
C LEU A 24 -0.96 1.51 18.76
N SER A 25 -1.46 2.24 19.76
CA SER A 25 -1.52 3.71 19.71
C SER A 25 -0.15 4.38 19.73
N SER A 26 0.86 3.72 20.29
CA SER A 26 2.25 4.20 20.34
C SER A 26 3.14 3.60 19.26
N LEU A 27 2.59 2.73 18.39
CA LEU A 27 3.35 2.02 17.38
C LEU A 27 3.84 3.01 16.33
N ASN A 28 5.15 3.16 16.22
CA ASN A 28 5.75 3.90 15.13
C ASN A 28 5.90 2.95 13.94
N ILE A 29 4.98 3.05 12.98
CA ILE A 29 4.96 2.19 11.79
C ILE A 29 6.27 2.22 11.01
N ILE A 30 6.98 3.34 10.99
CA ILE A 30 8.25 3.47 10.26
C ILE A 30 9.30 2.54 10.86
N HIS A 31 9.39 2.43 12.19
CA HIS A 31 10.34 1.51 12.82
C HIS A 31 10.01 0.04 12.54
N VAL A 32 8.72 -0.29 12.37
CA VAL A 32 8.29 -1.64 12.01
C VAL A 32 8.60 -1.93 10.53
N ALA A 33 8.26 -1.00 9.64
CA ALA A 33 8.36 -1.21 8.21
C ALA A 33 9.80 -1.09 7.68
N ALA A 34 10.62 -0.18 8.21
CA ALA A 34 11.92 0.18 7.65
C ALA A 34 12.85 -1.04 7.42
N PRO A 35 13.05 -1.98 8.36
CA PRO A 35 13.92 -3.14 8.13
C PRO A 35 13.47 -4.00 6.95
N HIS A 36 12.15 -4.17 6.77
CA HIS A 36 11.58 -4.94 5.67
C HIS A 36 11.71 -4.20 4.34
N LEU A 37 11.48 -2.88 4.34
CA LEU A 37 11.60 -2.05 3.14
C LEU A 37 13.06 -1.93 2.67
N GLU A 38 14.01 -1.84 3.59
CA GLU A 38 15.45 -1.83 3.31
C GLU A 38 15.88 -3.16 2.67
N ALA A 39 15.43 -4.29 3.21
CA ALA A 39 15.69 -5.60 2.62
C ALA A 39 15.10 -5.70 1.19
N LEU A 40 13.88 -5.20 0.97
CA LEU A 40 13.25 -5.16 -0.35
C LEU A 40 14.04 -4.27 -1.33
N ASN A 41 14.48 -3.10 -0.90
CA ASN A 41 15.26 -2.17 -1.70
C ASN A 41 16.64 -2.75 -2.09
N LEU A 42 17.30 -3.46 -1.17
CA LEU A 42 18.54 -4.18 -1.46
C LEU A 42 18.32 -5.35 -2.41
N ALA A 43 17.24 -6.11 -2.25
CA ALA A 43 16.93 -7.27 -3.09
C ALA A 43 16.52 -6.89 -4.52
N THR A 44 15.78 -5.80 -4.69
CA THR A 44 15.26 -5.36 -5.99
C THR A 44 16.19 -4.36 -6.68
N GLY A 45 16.93 -3.57 -5.91
CA GLY A 45 17.78 -2.51 -6.43
C GLY A 45 17.05 -1.21 -6.75
N GLU A 46 15.72 -1.19 -6.68
CA GLU A 46 14.86 -0.12 -7.21
C GLU A 46 14.30 0.78 -6.10
N THR A 47 13.70 1.91 -6.46
CA THR A 47 13.07 2.81 -5.48
C THR A 47 11.92 2.10 -4.77
N VAL A 48 11.94 2.13 -3.44
CA VAL A 48 10.85 1.60 -2.60
C VAL A 48 10.17 2.77 -1.89
N ASN A 49 8.85 2.82 -2.00
CA ASN A 49 7.99 3.84 -1.42
C ASN A 49 7.02 3.19 -0.44
N PHE A 50 6.74 3.88 0.67
CA PHE A 50 5.74 3.47 1.65
C PHE A 50 4.85 4.66 1.96
N SER A 51 3.54 4.44 1.84
CA SER A 51 2.54 5.48 2.05
C SER A 51 1.55 5.11 3.14
N SER A 52 0.89 6.14 3.66
CA SER A 52 -0.38 6.06 4.38
C SER A 52 -1.46 6.78 3.59
N ARG A 53 -2.72 6.48 3.89
CA ARG A 53 -3.84 7.28 3.41
C ARG A 53 -4.17 8.40 4.40
N GLU A 54 -4.39 9.61 3.89
CA GLU A 54 -4.99 10.72 4.63
C GLU A 54 -6.10 11.31 3.75
N ASP A 55 -7.35 11.13 4.18
CA ASP A 55 -8.56 11.51 3.45
C ASP A 55 -8.53 11.06 1.97
N ASP A 56 -8.47 12.04 1.06
CA ASP A 56 -8.51 11.91 -0.39
C ASP A 56 -7.11 11.88 -1.03
N HIS A 57 -6.08 11.62 -0.22
CA HIS A 57 -4.68 11.59 -0.65
C HIS A 57 -3.94 10.37 -0.11
N ALA A 58 -2.99 9.88 -0.90
CA ALA A 58 -1.92 9.02 -0.43
C ALA A 58 -0.72 9.89 -0.03
N ILE A 59 -0.26 9.78 1.21
CA ILE A 59 0.91 10.51 1.71
C ILE A 59 2.11 9.57 1.74
N LEU A 60 3.19 9.98 1.09
CA LEU A 60 4.45 9.25 1.17
C LEU A 60 5.11 9.47 2.53
N ILE A 61 5.24 8.43 3.35
CA ILE A 61 5.78 8.53 4.71
C ILE A 61 7.18 7.94 4.85
N TYR A 62 7.61 7.11 3.88
CA TYR A 62 8.97 6.60 3.81
C TYR A 62 9.37 6.35 2.36
N LYS A 63 10.64 6.60 2.04
CA LYS A 63 11.20 6.43 0.70
C LYS A 63 12.64 5.95 0.81
N LEU A 64 12.97 4.94 0.02
CA LEU A 64 14.33 4.47 -0.21
C LEU A 64 14.71 4.71 -1.67
N GLU A 65 15.81 5.42 -1.87
CA GLU A 65 16.40 5.64 -3.19
C GLU A 65 16.92 4.30 -3.77
N PRO A 66 17.02 4.18 -5.11
CA PRO A 66 17.50 2.94 -5.71
C PRO A 66 18.99 2.73 -5.38
N THR A 67 19.36 1.47 -5.13
CA THR A 67 20.75 1.09 -4.86
C THR A 67 21.51 0.72 -6.12
N THR A 68 20.85 0.06 -7.08
CA THR A 68 21.42 -0.30 -8.39
C THR A 68 20.60 0.22 -9.57
N GLY A 69 19.30 0.46 -9.36
CA GLY A 69 18.43 1.12 -10.32
C GLY A 69 18.89 2.54 -10.63
N MET A 70 18.67 2.99 -11.86
CA MET A 70 19.09 4.32 -12.31
C MET A 70 17.99 5.37 -12.19
N LEU A 71 16.72 4.95 -12.10
CA LEU A 71 15.59 5.88 -12.01
C LEU A 71 15.43 6.37 -10.57
N ARG A 72 15.62 7.67 -10.36
CA ARG A 72 15.25 8.34 -9.11
C ARG A 72 13.98 9.14 -9.33
N THR A 73 12.89 8.72 -8.71
CA THR A 73 11.62 9.44 -8.79
C THR A 73 11.70 10.77 -8.04
N ARG A 74 11.01 11.80 -8.53
CA ARG A 74 10.91 13.11 -7.85
C ARG A 74 10.07 13.10 -6.56
N ALA A 75 9.47 11.95 -6.22
CA ALA A 75 8.64 11.84 -5.03
C ALA A 75 9.43 12.12 -3.74
N TYR A 76 8.80 12.75 -2.76
CA TYR A 76 9.43 13.13 -1.50
C TYR A 76 8.54 12.79 -0.30
N ILE A 77 9.15 12.56 0.87
CA ILE A 77 8.42 12.26 2.09
C ILE A 77 7.55 13.47 2.48
N GLY A 78 6.28 13.23 2.78
CA GLY A 78 5.26 14.25 3.01
C GLY A 78 4.52 14.69 1.74
N GLN A 79 4.83 14.13 0.57
CA GLN A 79 4.09 14.44 -0.65
C GLN A 79 2.69 13.83 -0.63
N HIS A 80 1.69 14.65 -0.98
CA HIS A 80 0.32 14.21 -1.23
C HIS A 80 0.18 13.78 -2.69
N MET A 81 -0.24 12.54 -2.91
CA MET A 81 -0.49 11.98 -4.23
C MET A 81 -2.00 11.78 -4.43
N PRO A 82 -2.56 12.16 -5.59
CA PRO A 82 -3.94 11.86 -5.93
C PRO A 82 -4.20 10.36 -5.92
N LEU A 83 -5.39 9.95 -5.53
CA LEU A 83 -5.73 8.54 -5.45
C LEU A 83 -5.92 7.91 -6.84
N TYR A 84 -6.44 8.66 -7.81
CA TYR A 84 -6.83 8.10 -9.11
C TYR A 84 -5.66 7.66 -10.01
N CYS A 85 -4.52 8.35 -9.96
CA CYS A 85 -3.42 8.14 -10.90
C CYS A 85 -2.14 7.57 -10.26
N SER A 86 -2.16 7.27 -8.96
CA SER A 86 -1.02 6.65 -8.28
C SER A 86 -1.30 5.18 -7.95
N ALA A 87 -0.31 4.30 -8.10
CA ALA A 87 -0.48 2.87 -7.80
C ALA A 87 -0.95 2.65 -6.35
N MET A 88 -0.33 3.34 -5.38
CA MET A 88 -0.73 3.29 -3.97
C MET A 88 -2.11 3.92 -3.74
N GLY A 89 -2.44 5.00 -4.45
CA GLY A 89 -3.77 5.61 -4.40
C GLY A 89 -4.89 4.67 -4.82
N LYS A 90 -4.67 3.94 -5.92
CA LYS A 90 -5.61 2.94 -6.42
C LYS A 90 -5.79 1.77 -5.44
N ILE A 91 -4.74 1.38 -4.72
CA ILE A 91 -4.86 0.42 -3.60
C ILE A 91 -5.86 0.95 -2.55
N TYR A 92 -5.70 2.20 -2.10
CA TYR A 92 -6.58 2.77 -1.09
C TYR A 92 -8.03 2.91 -1.55
N MET A 93 -8.27 3.21 -2.83
CA MET A 93 -9.63 3.23 -3.38
C MET A 93 -10.22 1.83 -3.50
N ALA A 94 -9.43 0.84 -3.90
CA ALA A 94 -9.89 -0.53 -4.07
C ALA A 94 -10.35 -1.13 -2.74
N PHE A 95 -9.59 -0.93 -1.66
CA PHE A 95 -9.91 -1.44 -0.33
C PHE A 95 -10.68 -0.44 0.55
N GLY A 96 -11.14 0.68 -0.03
CA GLY A 96 -12.01 1.65 0.63
C GLY A 96 -13.49 1.24 0.61
N GLN A 97 -14.36 2.15 1.03
CA GLN A 97 -15.82 1.93 0.97
C GLN A 97 -16.31 1.94 -0.49
N PRO A 98 -17.27 1.08 -0.89
CA PRO A 98 -17.76 1.01 -2.28
C PRO A 98 -18.26 2.35 -2.84
N ASP A 99 -18.98 3.12 -2.02
CA ASP A 99 -19.60 4.40 -2.42
C ASP A 99 -18.60 5.57 -2.47
N TYR A 100 -17.40 5.36 -1.92
CA TYR A 100 -16.37 6.39 -1.86
C TYR A 100 -15.86 6.75 -3.26
N VAL A 101 -15.74 5.78 -4.17
CA VAL A 101 -15.17 6.02 -5.52
C VAL A 101 -16.01 7.00 -6.32
N ALA A 102 -17.35 6.83 -6.31
CA ALA A 102 -18.25 7.77 -6.98
C ALA A 102 -18.20 9.15 -6.34
N SER A 103 -18.17 9.21 -5.01
CA SER A 103 -18.08 10.46 -4.25
C SER A 103 -16.78 11.22 -4.54
N TYR A 104 -15.65 10.51 -4.59
CA TYR A 104 -14.35 11.03 -4.96
C TYR A 104 -14.36 11.59 -6.39
N TRP A 105 -14.94 10.84 -7.34
CA TRP A 105 -15.04 11.28 -8.73
C TRP A 105 -15.86 12.57 -8.88
N GLU A 106 -16.96 12.68 -8.14
CA GLU A 106 -17.82 13.87 -8.16
C GLU A 106 -17.12 15.09 -7.55
N SER A 107 -16.45 14.93 -6.41
CA SER A 107 -15.79 16.03 -5.71
C SER A 107 -14.45 16.46 -6.32
N HIS A 108 -13.80 15.60 -7.11
CA HIS A 108 -12.47 15.85 -7.70
C HIS A 108 -12.47 15.98 -9.22
N LYS A 109 -13.62 16.25 -9.85
CA LYS A 109 -13.74 16.40 -11.32
C LYS A 109 -12.68 17.30 -11.94
N ASP A 110 -12.37 18.42 -11.29
CA ASP A 110 -11.38 19.38 -11.79
C ASP A 110 -9.93 18.87 -11.69
N GLN A 111 -9.66 17.94 -10.78
CA GLN A 111 -8.32 17.39 -10.52
C GLN A 111 -8.03 16.12 -11.34
N ILE A 112 -9.07 15.43 -11.79
CA ILE A 112 -8.96 14.23 -12.63
C ILE A 112 -8.67 14.68 -14.05
N GLN A 113 -7.38 14.69 -14.39
CA GLN A 113 -6.89 15.17 -15.67
C GLN A 113 -6.05 14.08 -16.35
N PRO A 114 -6.05 14.00 -17.68
CA PRO A 114 -5.19 13.09 -18.41
C PRO A 114 -3.73 13.59 -18.35
N LEU A 115 -2.96 13.10 -17.38
CA LEU A 115 -1.53 13.43 -17.25
C LEU A 115 -0.71 12.79 -18.38
N THR A 116 -1.12 11.61 -18.82
CA THR A 116 -0.60 10.89 -19.98
C THR A 116 -1.76 10.27 -20.75
N ARG A 117 -1.45 9.59 -21.87
CA ARG A 117 -2.42 8.81 -22.63
C ARG A 117 -2.95 7.57 -21.90
N ASN A 118 -2.34 7.16 -20.79
CA ASN A 118 -2.71 5.97 -20.04
C ASN A 118 -3.51 6.31 -18.79
N THR A 119 -3.56 7.58 -18.37
CA THR A 119 -4.27 7.99 -17.15
C THR A 119 -5.75 7.65 -17.23
N ILE A 120 -6.25 6.93 -16.22
CA ILE A 120 -7.67 6.58 -16.13
C ILE A 120 -8.46 7.80 -15.65
N THR A 121 -9.29 8.37 -16.52
CA THR A 121 -10.13 9.54 -16.23
C THR A 121 -11.63 9.27 -16.35
N ASP A 122 -12.00 8.05 -16.75
CA ASP A 122 -13.38 7.57 -16.81
C ASP A 122 -13.73 6.72 -15.57
N LEU A 123 -14.89 7.00 -14.97
CA LEU A 123 -15.34 6.34 -13.74
C LEU A 123 -15.64 4.84 -13.94
N PRO A 124 -16.40 4.41 -14.97
CA PRO A 124 -16.52 2.99 -15.32
C PRO A 124 -15.17 2.27 -15.47
N ALA A 125 -14.22 2.84 -16.21
CA ALA A 125 -12.89 2.26 -16.36
C ALA A 125 -12.13 2.15 -15.02
N MET A 126 -12.30 3.13 -14.12
CA MET A 126 -11.73 3.05 -12.78
C MET A 126 -12.37 1.92 -11.97
N TYR A 127 -13.68 1.70 -12.07
CA TYR A 127 -14.32 0.58 -11.37
C TYR A 127 -13.76 -0.78 -11.79
N ASP A 128 -13.51 -0.98 -13.09
CA ASP A 128 -12.92 -2.21 -13.61
C ASP A 128 -11.50 -2.42 -13.07
N GLU A 129 -10.67 -1.38 -13.10
CA GLU A 129 -9.30 -1.42 -12.53
C GLU A 129 -9.34 -1.72 -11.02
N LEU A 130 -10.24 -1.09 -10.26
CA LEU A 130 -10.37 -1.34 -8.81
C LEU A 130 -10.89 -2.76 -8.51
N ALA A 131 -11.74 -3.33 -9.35
CA ALA A 131 -12.17 -4.72 -9.23
C ALA A 131 -10.98 -5.67 -9.38
N GLN A 132 -10.15 -5.48 -10.42
CA GLN A 132 -8.93 -6.25 -10.62
C GLN A 132 -7.94 -6.11 -9.45
N ILE A 133 -7.82 -4.91 -8.89
CA ILE A 133 -6.94 -4.65 -7.73
C ILE A 133 -7.42 -5.43 -6.50
N ARG A 134 -8.73 -5.51 -6.26
CA ARG A 134 -9.28 -6.30 -5.13
C ARG A 134 -8.98 -7.78 -5.28
N GLU A 135 -9.14 -8.33 -6.49
CA GLU A 135 -8.89 -9.75 -6.76
C GLU A 135 -7.40 -10.10 -6.62
N THR A 136 -6.52 -9.23 -7.12
CA THR A 136 -5.09 -9.51 -7.18
C THR A 136 -4.30 -8.95 -6.01
N SER A 137 -4.90 -8.08 -5.18
CA SER A 137 -4.21 -7.32 -4.13
C SER A 137 -2.95 -6.62 -4.66
N MET A 138 -3.06 -6.06 -5.87
CA MET A 138 -1.96 -5.40 -6.56
C MET A 138 -2.50 -4.30 -7.47
N ALA A 139 -1.87 -3.13 -7.44
CA ALA A 139 -2.13 -2.06 -8.39
C ALA A 139 -0.85 -1.72 -9.16
N MET A 140 -1.02 -1.22 -10.37
CA MET A 140 0.09 -0.71 -11.16
C MET A 140 -0.22 0.70 -11.66
N ASP A 141 0.78 1.56 -11.62
CA ASP A 141 0.83 2.77 -12.43
C ASP A 141 1.55 2.40 -13.72
N ARG A 142 0.80 2.28 -14.81
CA ARG A 142 1.32 1.87 -16.13
C ARG A 142 1.62 3.09 -16.99
N GLU A 143 2.52 3.95 -16.52
CA GLU A 143 2.81 5.26 -17.12
C GLU A 143 1.60 6.20 -17.10
N GLU A 144 0.76 6.10 -16.08
CA GLU A 144 -0.44 6.95 -15.87
C GLU A 144 -0.05 8.33 -15.37
N ASN A 145 1.01 8.44 -14.58
CA ASN A 145 1.50 9.71 -14.04
C ASN A 145 2.62 10.32 -14.90
N GLU A 146 3.61 9.52 -15.29
CA GLU A 146 4.75 9.96 -16.11
C GLU A 146 5.13 8.89 -17.13
N LEU A 147 5.29 9.29 -18.40
CA LEU A 147 5.72 8.38 -19.46
C LEU A 147 7.14 7.85 -19.18
N GLY A 148 7.33 6.54 -19.35
CA GLY A 148 8.59 5.85 -19.07
C GLY A 148 8.82 5.46 -17.61
N VAL A 149 7.91 5.81 -16.69
CA VAL A 149 7.94 5.39 -15.28
C VAL A 149 6.77 4.45 -15.01
N SER A 150 7.03 3.37 -14.29
CA SER A 150 5.97 2.48 -13.81
C SER A 150 6.15 2.19 -12.33
N CYS A 151 5.04 2.02 -11.64
CA CYS A 151 5.03 1.63 -10.23
C CYS A 151 4.19 0.37 -10.03
N ILE A 152 4.63 -0.53 -9.16
CA ILE A 152 3.84 -1.68 -8.70
C ILE A 152 3.60 -1.48 -7.22
N ALA A 153 2.35 -1.51 -6.79
CA ALA A 153 1.95 -1.33 -5.39
C ALA A 153 1.15 -2.52 -4.86
N VAL A 154 1.28 -2.77 -3.56
CA VAL A 154 0.53 -3.78 -2.82
C VAL A 154 0.01 -3.21 -1.50
N PRO A 155 -1.14 -3.68 -1.00
CA PRO A 155 -1.69 -3.26 0.28
C PRO A 155 -0.91 -3.87 1.46
N VAL A 156 -0.86 -3.14 2.57
CA VAL A 156 -0.49 -3.67 3.90
C VAL A 156 -1.75 -3.67 4.76
N PHE A 157 -2.11 -4.82 5.29
CA PHE A 157 -3.34 -5.01 6.04
C PHE A 157 -3.12 -4.87 7.56
N ASP A 158 -4.10 -4.33 8.27
CA ASP A 158 -4.15 -4.33 9.74
C ASP A 158 -4.97 -5.52 10.30
N ILE A 159 -5.02 -5.64 11.64
CA ILE A 159 -5.86 -6.63 12.35
C ILE A 159 -7.35 -6.60 11.96
N HIS A 160 -7.84 -5.50 11.38
CA HIS A 160 -9.23 -5.31 10.99
C HIS A 160 -9.44 -5.55 9.49
N HIS A 161 -8.45 -6.11 8.79
CA HIS A 161 -8.45 -6.30 7.33
C HIS A 161 -8.63 -4.98 6.54
N ARG A 162 -8.29 -3.85 7.15
CA ARG A 162 -8.23 -2.55 6.45
C ARG A 162 -6.84 -2.35 5.88
N VAL A 163 -6.73 -1.42 4.93
CA VAL A 163 -5.45 -1.07 4.29
C VAL A 163 -5.00 0.32 4.74
N PRO A 164 -4.38 0.46 5.92
CA PRO A 164 -3.85 1.74 6.39
C PRO A 164 -2.59 2.19 5.62
N TYR A 165 -1.86 1.25 5.02
CA TYR A 165 -0.60 1.51 4.32
C TYR A 165 -0.49 0.75 3.00
N ALA A 166 0.38 1.23 2.13
CA ALA A 166 0.72 0.58 0.87
C ALA A 166 2.22 0.71 0.59
N ILE A 167 2.80 -0.33 0.00
CA ILE A 167 4.20 -0.37 -0.43
C ILE A 167 4.21 -0.38 -1.95
N SER A 168 5.13 0.37 -2.56
CA SER A 168 5.34 0.29 -4.00
C SER A 168 6.80 0.29 -4.40
N ILE A 169 7.10 -0.36 -5.52
CA ILE A 169 8.38 -0.27 -6.22
C ILE A 169 8.20 0.62 -7.44
N SER A 170 9.08 1.60 -7.61
CA SER A 170 9.09 2.50 -8.77
C SER A 170 10.37 2.30 -9.59
N LEU A 171 10.21 2.14 -10.90
CA LEU A 171 11.30 1.88 -11.83
C LEU A 171 10.91 2.31 -13.26
N SER A 172 11.88 2.33 -14.19
CA SER A 172 11.55 2.65 -15.58
C SER A 172 10.76 1.52 -16.23
N THR A 173 9.82 1.85 -17.12
CA THR A 173 9.00 0.85 -17.82
C THR A 173 9.86 -0.14 -18.61
N SER A 174 10.96 0.34 -19.20
CA SER A 174 11.92 -0.50 -19.92
C SER A 174 12.58 -1.52 -19.01
N ARG A 175 12.96 -1.13 -17.79
CA ARG A 175 13.57 -2.04 -16.81
C ARG A 175 12.55 -3.01 -16.21
N LEU A 176 11.32 -2.55 -15.96
CA LEU A 176 10.23 -3.43 -15.56
C LEU A 176 10.00 -4.56 -16.58
N LYS A 177 10.01 -4.25 -17.88
CA LYS A 177 9.88 -5.25 -18.94
C LYS A 177 11.06 -6.23 -18.99
N GLN A 178 12.27 -5.80 -18.64
CA GLN A 178 13.46 -6.66 -18.58
C GLN A 178 13.45 -7.60 -17.38
N ILE A 179 13.13 -7.10 -16.20
CA ILE A 179 13.10 -7.89 -14.95
C ILE A 179 11.86 -8.81 -14.93
N GLY A 180 10.73 -8.30 -15.42
CA GLY A 180 9.43 -8.95 -15.36
C GLY A 180 8.66 -8.63 -14.08
N GLU A 181 7.38 -8.31 -14.23
CA GLU A 181 6.47 -7.94 -13.14
C GLU A 181 6.43 -8.97 -12.01
N LYS A 182 6.32 -10.26 -12.35
CA LYS A 182 6.24 -11.35 -11.36
C LYS A 182 7.46 -11.43 -10.44
N ASN A 183 8.65 -11.09 -10.94
CA ASN A 183 9.89 -11.16 -10.18
C ASN A 183 10.00 -10.04 -9.15
N LEU A 184 9.36 -8.89 -9.39
CA LEU A 184 9.26 -7.79 -8.42
C LEU A 184 8.07 -7.96 -7.48
N LEU A 185 6.97 -8.51 -7.99
CA LEU A 185 5.74 -8.69 -7.23
C LEU A 185 5.91 -9.67 -6.07
N LYS A 186 6.64 -10.77 -6.28
CA LYS A 186 6.89 -11.77 -5.23
C LYS A 186 7.55 -11.16 -3.98
N PRO A 187 8.75 -10.56 -4.05
CA PRO A 187 9.39 -9.97 -2.87
C PRO A 187 8.59 -8.80 -2.31
N LEU A 188 7.89 -8.03 -3.16
CA LEU A 188 7.02 -6.95 -2.72
C LEU A 188 5.85 -7.46 -1.85
N ARG A 189 5.16 -8.53 -2.28
CA ARG A 189 4.08 -9.15 -1.50
C ARG A 189 4.59 -9.80 -0.21
N GLU A 190 5.73 -10.48 -0.26
CA GLU A 190 6.35 -11.07 0.94
C GLU A 190 6.68 -9.99 1.98
N THR A 191 7.21 -8.85 1.52
CA THR A 191 7.49 -7.68 2.38
C THR A 191 6.21 -7.10 2.98
N ALA A 192 5.17 -6.92 2.17
CA ALA A 192 3.88 -6.42 2.64
C ALA A 192 3.22 -7.36 3.65
N GLN A 193 3.31 -8.67 3.42
CA GLN A 193 2.81 -9.68 4.35
C GLN A 193 3.57 -9.66 5.67
N ALA A 194 4.91 -9.53 5.64
CA ALA A 194 5.71 -9.45 6.86
C ALA A 194 5.30 -8.24 7.72
N ILE A 195 5.14 -7.07 7.11
CA ILE A 195 4.66 -5.86 7.81
C ILE A 195 3.22 -6.05 8.29
N SER A 196 2.35 -6.65 7.49
CA SER A 196 0.96 -6.93 7.89
C SER A 196 0.90 -7.86 9.11
N ASN A 197 1.76 -8.87 9.17
CA ASN A 197 1.85 -9.78 10.32
C ASN A 197 2.30 -9.06 11.60
N GLU A 198 3.25 -8.12 11.50
CA GLU A 198 3.66 -7.25 12.62
C GLU A 198 2.49 -6.33 13.08
N LEU A 199 1.63 -5.95 12.14
CA LEU A 199 0.37 -5.25 12.41
C LEU A 199 -0.77 -6.17 12.86
N GLY A 200 -0.48 -7.46 13.11
CA GLY A 200 -1.40 -8.47 13.62
C GLY A 200 -2.42 -9.00 12.60
N PHE A 201 -2.22 -8.75 11.31
CA PHE A 201 -3.01 -9.37 10.26
C PHE A 201 -2.81 -10.88 10.28
N THR A 202 -3.91 -11.62 10.21
CA THR A 202 -3.91 -13.08 10.10
C THR A 202 -4.81 -13.49 8.96
N VAL A 203 -4.32 -14.37 8.09
CA VAL A 203 -5.15 -14.97 7.04
C VAL A 203 -6.07 -15.96 7.76
N ARG A 204 -7.39 -15.76 7.67
CA ARG A 204 -8.34 -16.76 8.14
C ARG A 204 -8.22 -17.98 7.23
N GLU A 205 -7.87 -19.13 7.81
CA GLU A 205 -7.95 -20.45 7.18
C GLU A 205 -9.40 -20.83 6.82
#